data_AF-A0A1R1YQ15-F1
#
_entry.id   AF-A0A1R1YQ15-F1
#
_cell.length_a   1.000
_cell.length_b   1.000
_cell.length_c   1.000
_cell.angle_alpha   90.00
_cell.angle_beta   90.00
_cell.angle_gamma   90.00
#
_symmetry.space_group_name_H-M   'P 1'
#
loop_
_entity.id
_entity.type
_entity.pdbx_description
1 polymer ?
#
loop_
_entity_poly.entity_id
_entity_poly.type
_entity_poly.pdbx_seq_one_letter_code
_entity_poly.pdbx_strand_id
1 'polypeptide(L)'
;MAGGYSGWWGAMKGPKERGFITYTLSPYQLKSMKGFFTHGPSNTFRRTANQVPYILPAVLLLWGVVSYGKKRSAYLHSKAGHHELE
;
A
#
# COMPACT_ATOMS: atom_id res chain seq x y z
N MET A 1 -28.60 -19.94 14.84
CA MET A 1 -27.60 -18.86 14.92
C MET A 1 -27.13 -18.54 13.51
N ALA A 2 -27.18 -17.27 13.12
CA ALA A 2 -27.27 -16.77 11.74
C ALA A 2 -26.22 -17.32 10.75
N GLY A 3 -26.67 -17.55 9.50
CA GLY A 3 -25.93 -18.13 8.37
C GLY A 3 -24.90 -17.19 7.73
N GLY A 4 -24.02 -16.59 8.53
CA GLY A 4 -22.86 -15.83 8.02
C GLY A 4 -21.66 -16.72 7.68
N TYR A 5 -20.74 -16.22 6.86
CA TYR A 5 -19.45 -16.86 6.50
C TYR A 5 -18.43 -16.92 7.65
N SER A 6 -18.77 -16.37 8.81
CA SER A 6 -17.97 -16.45 10.04
C SER A 6 -18.79 -17.05 11.18
N GLY A 7 -18.09 -17.70 12.13
CA GLY A 7 -18.65 -18.28 13.34
C GLY A 7 -18.02 -17.70 14.61
N TRP A 8 -17.88 -18.52 15.66
CA TRP A 8 -17.25 -18.13 16.94
C TRP A 8 -16.10 -19.07 17.30
N TRP A 9 -15.37 -18.78 18.38
CA TRP A 9 -14.37 -19.68 18.94
C TRP A 9 -14.96 -21.08 19.15
N GLY A 10 -14.30 -22.10 18.61
CA GLY A 10 -14.77 -23.49 18.60
C GLY A 10 -15.65 -23.88 17.40
N ALA A 11 -16.18 -22.92 16.63
CA ALA A 11 -17.02 -23.17 15.45
C ALA A 11 -16.88 -22.05 14.40
N MET A 12 -15.64 -21.76 13.96
CA MET A 12 -15.35 -20.64 13.02
C MET A 12 -15.85 -20.86 11.58
N LYS A 13 -16.54 -21.97 11.28
CA LYS A 13 -17.07 -22.32 9.96
C LYS A 13 -16.03 -22.44 8.83
N GLY A 14 -14.75 -22.60 9.19
CA GLY A 14 -13.68 -22.96 8.26
C GLY A 14 -13.71 -24.44 7.85
N PRO A 15 -12.83 -24.86 6.93
CA PRO A 15 -12.65 -26.27 6.58
C PRO A 15 -12.18 -27.08 7.79
N LYS A 16 -12.39 -28.40 7.76
CA LYS A 16 -11.87 -29.29 8.81
C LYS A 16 -10.36 -29.40 8.68
N GLU A 17 -9.63 -29.02 9.71
CA GLU A 17 -8.17 -29.10 9.79
C GLU A 17 -7.74 -30.34 10.59
N ARG A 18 -6.84 -31.16 10.04
CA ARG A 18 -6.26 -32.33 10.73
C ARG A 18 -4.81 -32.49 10.31
N GLY A 19 -3.91 -32.71 11.28
CA GLY A 19 -2.49 -32.98 11.03
C GLY A 19 -1.57 -31.77 11.05
N PHE A 20 -2.09 -30.56 11.32
CA PHE A 20 -1.26 -29.37 11.52
C PHE A 20 -0.85 -29.24 12.98
N ILE A 21 0.45 -29.10 13.24
CA ILE A 21 0.99 -28.87 14.57
C ILE A 21 1.71 -27.53 14.56
N THR A 22 1.30 -26.61 15.44
CA THR A 22 1.88 -25.27 15.55
C THR A 22 2.68 -25.16 16.84
N TYR A 23 3.93 -24.72 16.72
CA TYR A 23 4.81 -24.44 17.85
C TYR A 23 5.01 -22.94 17.99
N THR A 24 4.99 -22.46 19.22
CA THR A 24 5.25 -21.05 19.54
C THR A 24 6.07 -20.95 20.81
N LEU A 25 6.88 -19.90 20.92
CA LEU A 25 7.65 -19.57 22.11
C LEU A 25 6.97 -18.42 22.86
N SER A 26 7.12 -18.38 24.18
CA SER A 26 6.62 -17.26 24.97
C SER A 26 7.29 -15.95 24.53
N PRO A 27 6.55 -14.85 24.33
CA PRO A 27 7.13 -13.56 23.94
C PRO A 27 8.21 -13.07 24.92
N TYR A 28 8.13 -13.43 26.20
CA TYR A 28 9.12 -13.09 27.22
C TYR A 28 10.46 -13.81 27.05
N GLN A 29 10.51 -14.85 26.22
CA GLN A 29 11.73 -15.57 25.86
C GLN A 29 12.35 -15.05 24.54
N LEU A 30 11.66 -14.15 23.84
CA LEU A 30 12.07 -13.61 22.55
C LEU A 30 12.59 -12.18 22.69
N LYS A 31 13.50 -11.80 21.78
CA LYS A 31 13.89 -10.41 21.59
C LYS A 31 12.87 -9.73 20.67
N SER A 32 12.11 -8.77 21.17
CA SER A 32 10.97 -8.14 20.48
C SER A 32 11.30 -7.55 19.10
N MET A 33 12.47 -6.93 18.93
CA MET A 33 12.89 -6.27 17.68
C MET A 33 14.11 -6.94 17.03
N LYS A 34 14.28 -8.25 17.23
CA LYS A 34 15.40 -8.97 16.61
C LYS A 34 15.33 -8.83 15.08
N GLY A 35 16.39 -8.27 14.50
CA GLY A 35 16.52 -8.15 13.05
C GLY A 35 15.84 -6.92 12.43
N PHE A 36 15.34 -5.98 13.25
CA PHE A 36 14.70 -4.76 12.77
C PHE A 36 15.63 -3.96 11.84
N PHE A 37 16.90 -3.77 12.22
CA PHE A 37 17.86 -3.02 11.40
C PHE A 37 18.61 -3.90 10.38
N THR A 38 18.78 -5.20 10.64
CA THR A 38 19.54 -6.08 9.75
C THR A 38 18.71 -6.60 8.57
N HIS A 39 17.42 -6.92 8.80
CA HIS A 39 16.53 -7.49 7.79
C HIS A 39 15.36 -6.57 7.44
N GLY A 40 14.99 -5.64 8.32
CA GLY A 40 13.88 -4.72 8.09
C GLY A 40 14.06 -3.87 6.82
N PRO A 41 15.20 -3.15 6.64
CA PRO A 41 15.39 -2.28 5.48
C PRO A 41 15.35 -3.03 4.15
N SER A 42 16.05 -4.16 4.05
CA SER A 42 16.09 -4.96 2.81
C SER A 42 14.73 -5.55 2.47
N ASN A 43 13.99 -6.03 3.46
CA ASN A 43 12.64 -6.54 3.24
C ASN A 43 11.65 -5.43 2.87
N THR A 44 11.74 -4.26 3.51
CA THR A 44 10.91 -3.10 3.17
C THR A 44 11.19 -2.65 1.75
N PHE A 45 12.45 -2.50 1.36
CA PHE A 45 12.81 -2.13 -0.01
C PHE A 45 12.26 -3.13 -1.02
N ARG A 46 12.49 -4.44 -0.82
CA ARG A 46 11.99 -5.50 -1.70
C ARG A 46 10.46 -5.44 -1.85
N ARG A 47 9.73 -5.22 -0.75
CA ARG A 47 8.25 -5.13 -0.77
C ARG A 47 7.77 -3.88 -1.48
N THR A 48 8.38 -2.73 -1.21
CA THR A 48 8.01 -1.46 -1.84
C THR A 48 8.32 -1.47 -3.32
N ALA A 49 9.50 -1.94 -3.73
CA ALA A 49 9.91 -2.02 -5.13
C ALA A 49 8.91 -2.81 -5.99
N ASN A 50 8.36 -3.91 -5.47
CA ASN A 50 7.35 -4.70 -6.18
C ASN A 50 6.01 -3.98 -6.38
N GLN A 51 5.73 -2.93 -5.59
CA GLN A 51 4.50 -2.14 -5.69
C GLN A 51 4.68 -0.87 -6.53
N VAL A 52 5.92 -0.38 -6.67
CA VAL A 52 6.25 0.82 -7.45
C VAL A 52 5.64 0.79 -8.88
N PRO A 53 5.71 -0.31 -9.67
CA PRO A 53 5.15 -0.32 -11.02
C PRO A 53 3.63 -0.09 -11.09
N TYR A 54 2.90 -0.39 -10.01
CA TYR A 54 1.45 -0.20 -9.96
C TYR A 54 1.06 1.22 -9.53
N ILE A 55 1.87 1.83 -8.64
CA ILE A 55 1.57 3.15 -8.06
C ILE A 55 2.17 4.27 -8.90
N LEU A 56 3.42 4.08 -9.37
CA LEU A 56 4.21 5.12 -10.02
C LEU A 56 3.56 5.67 -11.30
N PRO A 57 2.97 4.86 -12.21
CA PRO A 57 2.32 5.39 -13.40
C PRO A 57 1.17 6.33 -13.08
N ALA A 58 0.32 5.97 -12.10
CA ALA A 58 -0.81 6.81 -11.69
C ALA A 58 -0.33 8.14 -11.09
N VAL A 59 0.71 8.09 -10.25
CA VAL A 59 1.31 9.29 -9.65
C VAL A 59 1.92 10.20 -10.72
N LEU A 60 2.69 9.64 -11.66
CA LEU A 60 3.30 10.42 -12.73
C LEU A 60 2.28 11.05 -13.67
N LEU A 61 1.21 10.31 -14.00
CA LEU A 61 0.12 10.83 -14.82
C LEU A 61 -0.57 12.02 -14.15
N LEU A 62 -1.00 11.84 -12.89
CA LEU A 62 -1.66 12.91 -12.14
C LEU A 62 -0.76 14.13 -11.99
N TRP A 63 0.51 13.92 -11.65
CA TRP A 63 1.48 15.00 -11.54
C TRP A 63 1.70 15.73 -12.87
N GLY A 64 1.75 14.99 -13.99
CA GLY A 64 1.87 15.55 -15.33
C GLY A 64 0.67 16.43 -15.71
N VAL A 65 -0.55 15.92 -15.52
CA VAL A 65 -1.80 16.64 -15.82
C VAL A 65 -1.90 17.93 -14.99
N VAL A 66 -1.66 17.84 -13.68
CA VAL A 66 -1.74 19.00 -12.78
C VAL A 66 -0.66 20.03 -13.11
N SER A 67 0.57 19.58 -13.39
CA SER A 67 1.68 20.48 -13.73
C SER A 67 1.46 21.20 -15.06
N TYR A 68 0.93 20.49 -16.06
CA TYR A 68 0.53 21.09 -17.33
C TYR A 68 -0.60 22.09 -17.14
N GLY A 69 -1.67 21.71 -16.44
CA GLY A 69 -2.82 22.59 -16.19
C GLY A 69 -2.44 23.89 -15.50
N LYS A 70 -1.57 23.83 -14.47
CA LYS A 70 -1.04 25.01 -13.79
C LYS A 70 -0.25 25.93 -14.73
N LYS A 71 0.64 25.37 -15.55
CA LYS A 71 1.43 26.15 -16.51
C LYS A 71 0.56 26.78 -17.60
N ARG A 72 -0.39 26.02 -18.16
CA ARG A 72 -1.31 26.50 -19.19
C ARG A 72 -2.23 27.60 -18.65
N SER A 73 -2.80 27.42 -17.46
CA SER A 73 -3.61 28.45 -16.81
C SER A 73 -2.81 29.73 -16.56
N ALA A 74 -1.59 29.62 -16.02
CA ALA A 74 -0.73 30.79 -15.80
C ALA A 74 -0.37 31.52 -17.11
N TYR A 75 -0.15 30.79 -18.21
CA TYR A 75 0.11 31.36 -19.53
C TYR A 75 -1.12 32.09 -20.10
N LEU A 76 -2.30 31.47 -20.05
CA LEU A 76 -3.54 32.05 -20.58
C LEU A 76 -3.97 33.32 -19.83
N HIS A 77 -3.67 33.41 -18.53
CA HIS A 77 -3.91 34.62 -17.73
C HIS A 77 -2.74 35.63 -17.78
N SER A 78 -1.74 35.41 -18.63
CA SER A 78 -0.64 36.35 -18.85
C SER A 78 -0.95 37.28 -20.04
N LYS A 79 -0.26 38.44 -20.11
CA LYS A 79 -0.37 39.36 -21.25
C LYS A 79 -0.09 38.69 -22.60
N ALA A 80 0.85 37.74 -22.64
CA ALA A 80 1.23 37.05 -23.85
C ALA A 80 0.19 36.03 -24.34
N GLY A 81 -0.61 35.47 -23.43
CA GLY A 81 -1.61 34.45 -23.73
C GLY A 81 -3.05 34.96 -23.81
N HIS A 82 -3.30 36.24 -23.56
CA HIS A 82 -4.66 36.80 -23.55
C HIS A 82 -5.37 36.65 -24.91
N HIS A 83 -4.62 36.74 -26.02
CA HIS A 83 -5.12 36.50 -27.38
C HIS A 83 -5.53 35.04 -27.64
N GLU A 84 -5.04 34.08 -26.87
CA GLU A 84 -5.46 32.67 -26.95
C GLU A 84 -6.60 32.33 -25.97
N LEU A 85 -6.96 33.26 -25.08
CA LEU A 85 -8.03 33.11 -24.09
C LEU A 85 -9.36 33.68 -24.59
N GLU A 86 -9.32 34.79 -25.34
CA GLU A 86 -10.48 35.37 -26.05
C GLU A 86 -11.04 34.41 -27.12
#